data_AF-A0A662DRU7-F1
#
_entry.id   AF-A0A662DRU7-F1
#
_cell.length_a   1.000
_cell.length_b   1.000
_cell.length_c   1.000
_cell.angle_alpha   90.00
_cell.angle_beta   90.00
_cell.angle_gamma   90.00
#
_symmetry.space_group_name_H-M   'P 1'
#
loop_
_entity.id
_entity.type
_entity.pdbx_description
1 polymer ?
#
loop_
_entity_poly.entity_id
_entity_poly.type
_entity_poly.pdbx_seq_one_letter_code
_entity_poly.pdbx_strand_id
1 'polypeptide(L)'
;MRLKLNTTRTGSAAILAAILVLTACGSDSSSEENLQEQSEIAFREQMTTIDDAVASWGNAKTIEDAQVGAETAANLVVGPNGPGYGDRNGDGTIDGETDVGVLSGIDGTPTGIAQTLDPNECIERDVLGGSWTDPAAEWDKMTVAIAEWTPDNNTMPTLDSHLMRIVGWSTFTLDTDSLDEAREYAGHAKLHVDVSLDALNC
;
A
#
# COMPACT_ATOMS: atom_id res chain seq x y z
N MET A 1 48.35 -18.28 14.35
CA MET A 1 47.99 -19.71 14.27
C MET A 1 47.51 -19.98 12.84
N ARG A 2 48.31 -20.76 12.11
CA ARG A 2 48.13 -21.44 10.81
C ARG A 2 47.10 -20.93 9.79
N LEU A 3 47.62 -20.39 8.67
CA LEU A 3 47.02 -20.50 7.33
C LEU A 3 46.75 -21.96 6.96
N LYS A 4 45.64 -22.22 6.27
CA LYS A 4 45.47 -23.39 5.40
C LYS A 4 44.96 -22.94 4.03
N LEU A 5 45.85 -22.99 3.05
CA LEU A 5 45.54 -23.15 1.64
C LEU A 5 44.98 -24.56 1.41
N ASN A 6 44.02 -24.70 0.49
CA ASN A 6 43.83 -25.95 -0.23
C ASN A 6 43.45 -25.69 -1.69
N THR A 7 44.07 -26.49 -2.54
CA THR A 7 44.30 -26.28 -3.97
C THR A 7 43.55 -27.33 -4.78
N THR A 8 43.20 -26.96 -6.02
CA THR A 8 42.96 -27.79 -7.23
C THR A 8 41.75 -28.74 -7.32
N ARG A 9 40.97 -28.58 -8.40
CA ARG A 9 41.16 -29.37 -9.63
C ARG A 9 40.37 -28.82 -10.84
N THR A 10 41.07 -28.72 -11.95
CA THR A 10 40.58 -28.56 -13.33
C THR A 10 39.94 -29.85 -13.85
N GLY A 11 38.86 -29.72 -14.63
CA GLY A 11 38.32 -30.77 -15.48
C GLY A 11 37.55 -30.16 -16.64
N SER A 12 38.15 -30.17 -17.83
CA SER A 12 37.50 -29.84 -19.09
C SER A 12 36.70 -31.05 -19.60
N ALA A 13 35.47 -30.83 -20.06
CA ALA A 13 34.80 -31.71 -21.03
C ALA A 13 33.82 -30.89 -21.87
N ALA A 14 34.11 -30.82 -23.16
CA ALA A 14 33.24 -30.27 -24.19
C ALA A 14 32.11 -31.26 -24.51
N ILE A 15 30.87 -30.77 -24.66
CA ILE A 15 29.80 -31.49 -25.34
C ILE A 15 29.14 -30.56 -26.37
N LEU A 16 29.11 -31.11 -27.59
CA LEU A 16 28.48 -30.64 -28.81
C LEU A 16 26.94 -30.56 -28.69
N ALA A 17 26.39 -29.61 -29.47
CA ALA A 17 25.17 -29.72 -30.27
C ALA A 17 23.82 -29.92 -29.57
N ALA A 18 22.96 -28.91 -29.67
CA ALA A 18 21.77 -28.97 -30.53
C ALA A 18 21.12 -27.58 -30.58
N ILE A 19 21.26 -26.91 -31.73
CA ILE A 19 20.45 -25.74 -32.07
C ILE A 19 19.06 -26.27 -32.42
N LEU A 20 18.12 -26.14 -31.50
CA LEU A 20 16.69 -26.27 -31.74
C LEU A 20 16.13 -24.85 -31.82
N VAL A 21 16.04 -24.32 -33.05
CA VAL A 21 15.23 -23.13 -33.33
C VAL A 21 13.77 -23.58 -33.26
N LEU A 22 13.18 -23.49 -32.07
CA LEU A 22 11.73 -23.48 -31.91
C LEU A 22 11.26 -22.07 -32.25
N THR A 23 10.91 -21.84 -33.51
CA THR A 23 9.99 -20.76 -33.87
C THR A 23 8.62 -21.11 -33.29
N ALA A 24 8.44 -20.83 -32.01
CA ALA A 24 7.14 -20.73 -31.39
C ALA A 24 6.55 -19.38 -31.81
N CYS A 25 5.80 -19.37 -32.90
CA CYS A 25 4.70 -18.40 -33.07
C CYS A 25 3.58 -18.85 -32.12
N GLY A 26 3.81 -18.69 -30.82
CA GLY A 26 2.81 -18.87 -29.78
C GLY A 26 2.37 -17.49 -29.33
N SER A 27 1.09 -17.19 -29.50
CA SER A 27 0.46 -15.93 -29.15
C SER A 27 0.83 -15.48 -27.73
N ASP A 28 1.36 -14.27 -27.58
CA ASP A 28 1.88 -13.64 -26.34
C ASP A 28 0.84 -13.42 -25.22
N SER A 29 -0.37 -13.95 -25.36
CA SER A 29 -1.50 -13.70 -24.46
C SER A 29 -1.34 -14.28 -23.05
N SER A 30 -0.37 -15.17 -22.81
CA SER A 30 -0.13 -15.74 -21.47
C SER A 30 0.68 -14.84 -20.54
N SER A 31 1.31 -13.78 -21.07
CA SER A 31 2.17 -12.89 -20.28
C SER A 31 1.38 -11.76 -19.63
N GLU A 32 0.43 -11.17 -20.34
CA GLU A 32 -0.43 -10.09 -19.84
C GLU A 32 -1.45 -10.58 -18.81
N GLU A 33 -2.12 -11.71 -19.07
CA GLU A 33 -3.07 -12.35 -18.13
C GLU A 33 -2.40 -12.67 -16.78
N ASN A 34 -1.12 -13.07 -16.81
CA ASN A 34 -0.34 -13.38 -15.62
C ASN A 34 0.06 -12.11 -14.83
N LEU A 35 0.32 -10.99 -15.50
CA LEU A 35 0.66 -9.73 -14.82
C LEU A 35 -0.56 -9.11 -14.12
N GLN A 36 -1.74 -9.26 -14.71
CA GLN A 36 -2.99 -8.82 -14.11
C GLN A 36 -3.32 -9.63 -12.85
N GLU A 37 -3.27 -10.96 -12.94
CA GLU A 37 -3.51 -11.84 -11.78
C GLU A 37 -2.52 -11.52 -10.63
N GLN A 38 -1.25 -11.29 -10.95
CA GLN A 38 -0.26 -10.89 -9.96
C GLN A 38 -0.57 -9.53 -9.31
N SER A 39 -1.09 -8.57 -10.08
CA SER A 39 -1.46 -7.24 -9.55
C SER A 39 -2.64 -7.32 -8.60
N GLU A 40 -3.66 -8.12 -8.94
CA GLU A 40 -4.81 -8.36 -8.05
C GLU A 40 -4.41 -9.09 -6.76
N ILE A 41 -3.51 -10.08 -6.85
CA ILE A 41 -2.96 -10.78 -5.68
C ILE A 41 -2.20 -9.78 -4.79
N ALA A 42 -1.28 -9.00 -5.36
CA ALA A 42 -0.50 -8.02 -4.62
C ALA A 42 -1.40 -6.98 -3.92
N PHE A 43 -2.42 -6.48 -4.61
CA PHE A 43 -3.39 -5.56 -4.03
C PHE A 43 -4.16 -6.20 -2.87
N ARG A 44 -4.65 -7.44 -3.04
CA ARG A 44 -5.41 -8.14 -1.99
C ARG A 44 -4.56 -8.43 -0.76
N GLU A 45 -3.31 -8.83 -0.94
CA GLU A 45 -2.35 -9.05 0.15
C GLU A 45 -2.06 -7.74 0.90
N GLN A 46 -1.84 -6.65 0.17
CA GLN A 46 -1.60 -5.33 0.75
C GLN A 46 -2.82 -4.83 1.55
N MET A 47 -4.02 -4.96 0.99
CA MET A 47 -5.26 -4.55 1.66
C MET A 47 -5.60 -5.43 2.86
N THR A 48 -5.26 -6.72 2.83
CA THR A 48 -5.38 -7.60 4.00
C THR A 48 -4.44 -7.17 5.11
N THR A 49 -3.21 -6.78 4.77
CA THR A 49 -2.24 -6.26 5.76
C THR A 49 -2.72 -4.94 6.37
N ILE A 50 -3.34 -4.06 5.56
CA ILE A 50 -3.97 -2.83 6.05
C ILE A 50 -5.15 -3.17 6.97
N ASP A 51 -5.98 -4.16 6.62
CA ASP A 51 -7.10 -4.61 7.48
C ASP A 51 -6.63 -5.11 8.84
N ASP A 52 -5.57 -5.93 8.86
CA ASP A 52 -4.96 -6.43 10.09
C ASP A 52 -4.40 -5.28 10.94
N ALA A 53 -3.76 -4.29 10.32
CA ALA A 53 -3.25 -3.09 10.99
C ALA A 53 -4.38 -2.26 11.62
N VAL A 54 -5.47 -2.02 10.87
CA VAL A 54 -6.66 -1.31 11.36
C VAL A 54 -7.37 -2.11 12.46
N ALA A 55 -7.40 -3.43 12.37
CA ALA A 55 -7.94 -4.30 13.41
C ALA A 55 -7.09 -4.24 14.69
N SER A 56 -5.75 -4.23 14.56
CA SER A 56 -4.84 -4.04 15.69
C SER A 56 -5.07 -2.69 16.37
N TRP A 57 -5.11 -1.62 15.58
CA TRP A 57 -5.43 -0.26 16.01
C TRP A 57 -6.76 -0.19 16.77
N GLY A 58 -7.85 -0.73 16.23
CA GLY A 58 -9.16 -0.72 16.89
C GLY A 58 -9.22 -1.56 18.18
N ASN A 59 -8.33 -2.54 18.35
CA ASN A 59 -8.28 -3.42 19.51
C ASN A 59 -7.17 -3.05 20.52
N ALA A 60 -6.34 -2.06 20.20
CA ALA A 60 -5.20 -1.58 20.98
C ALA A 60 -5.55 -1.34 22.45
N LYS A 61 -4.61 -1.57 23.37
CA LYS A 61 -4.83 -1.39 24.82
C LYS A 61 -4.24 -0.10 25.37
N THR A 62 -3.35 0.52 24.63
CA THR A 62 -2.77 1.83 24.93
C THR A 62 -2.84 2.72 23.70
N ILE A 63 -2.60 4.02 23.87
CA ILE A 63 -2.58 4.96 22.74
C ILE A 63 -1.39 4.68 21.82
N GLU A 64 -0.25 4.27 22.38
CA GLU A 64 0.95 3.91 21.63
C GLU A 64 0.69 2.71 20.69
N ASP A 65 0.04 1.65 21.20
CA ASP A 65 -0.37 0.50 20.38
C ASP A 65 -1.33 0.91 19.24
N ALA A 66 -2.21 1.87 19.50
CA ALA A 66 -3.16 2.37 18.50
C ALA A 66 -2.44 3.18 17.41
N GLN A 67 -1.47 4.02 17.81
CA GLN A 67 -0.64 4.82 16.91
C GLN A 67 0.25 3.95 16.02
N VAL A 68 0.82 2.85 16.54
CA VAL A 68 1.54 1.84 15.74
C VAL A 68 0.65 1.27 14.63
N GLY A 69 -0.58 0.85 14.96
CA GLY A 69 -1.50 0.30 13.96
C GLY A 69 -1.96 1.35 12.93
N ALA A 70 -2.19 2.59 13.37
CA ALA A 70 -2.56 3.71 12.49
C ALA A 70 -1.42 4.09 11.53
N GLU A 71 -0.18 4.15 12.03
CA GLU A 71 1.03 4.38 11.22
C GLU A 71 1.20 3.27 10.19
N THR A 72 1.14 2.00 10.62
CA THR A 72 1.22 0.83 9.74
C THR A 72 0.24 0.97 8.58
N ALA A 73 -1.04 1.22 8.88
CA ALA A 73 -2.08 1.35 7.86
C ALA A 73 -1.80 2.52 6.90
N ALA A 74 -1.37 3.68 7.42
CA ALA A 74 -1.06 4.84 6.59
C ALA A 74 0.14 4.57 5.66
N ASN A 75 1.24 4.04 6.20
CA ASN A 75 2.47 3.77 5.46
C ASN A 75 2.25 2.76 4.33
N LEU A 76 1.42 1.74 4.56
CA LEU A 76 1.04 0.75 3.54
C LEU A 76 0.15 1.35 2.43
N VAL A 77 -0.69 2.34 2.74
CA VAL A 77 -1.50 3.03 1.72
C VAL A 77 -0.63 3.96 0.88
N VAL A 78 0.17 4.81 1.51
CA VAL A 78 0.89 5.90 0.82
C VAL A 78 2.20 5.43 0.19
N GLY A 79 2.88 4.46 0.80
CA GLY A 79 4.20 3.97 0.39
C GLY A 79 5.31 5.02 0.39
N PRO A 80 6.52 4.63 -0.04
CA PRO A 80 7.64 5.56 -0.18
C PRO A 80 7.28 6.70 -1.15
N ASN A 81 7.65 7.93 -0.78
CA ASN A 81 7.29 9.19 -1.47
C ASN A 81 5.82 9.62 -1.37
N GLY A 82 4.98 8.88 -0.64
CA GLY A 82 3.65 9.34 -0.27
C GLY A 82 3.69 10.39 0.87
N PRO A 83 2.64 11.21 1.01
CA PRO A 83 2.60 12.23 2.06
C PRO A 83 2.59 11.59 3.44
N GLY A 84 3.52 12.04 4.28
CA GLY A 84 3.63 11.59 5.67
C GLY A 84 4.21 10.19 5.86
N TYR A 85 4.71 9.52 4.81
CA TYR A 85 5.38 8.23 4.96
C TYR A 85 6.57 8.30 5.93
N GLY A 86 6.65 7.35 6.87
CA GLY A 86 7.77 7.22 7.82
C GLY A 86 7.33 6.96 9.26
N ASP A 87 8.25 7.22 10.19
CA ASP A 87 8.05 7.17 11.65
C ASP A 87 7.30 8.44 12.10
N ARG A 88 5.98 8.35 12.14
CA ARG A 88 5.08 9.46 12.48
C ARG A 88 4.76 9.49 13.97
N ASN A 89 4.77 8.35 14.65
CA ASN A 89 4.54 8.26 16.09
C ASN A 89 5.81 8.62 16.92
N GLY A 90 6.99 8.66 16.28
CA GLY A 90 8.26 9.06 16.88
C GLY A 90 8.91 7.98 17.76
N ASP A 91 8.55 6.71 17.59
CA ASP A 91 9.07 5.61 18.40
C ASP A 91 10.42 5.04 17.91
N GLY A 92 10.90 5.53 16.76
CA GLY A 92 12.15 5.13 16.13
C GLY A 92 12.02 3.97 15.15
N THR A 93 10.80 3.52 14.86
CA THR A 93 10.49 2.49 13.87
C THR A 93 9.57 3.04 12.78
N ILE A 94 9.66 2.48 11.57
CA ILE A 94 8.74 2.79 10.47
C ILE A 94 7.82 1.58 10.36
N ASP A 95 6.70 1.63 11.07
CA ASP A 95 5.74 0.54 11.02
C ASP A 95 5.02 0.54 9.67
N GLY A 96 4.82 -0.64 9.08
CA GLY A 96 4.30 -0.76 7.71
C GLY A 96 5.29 -0.34 6.62
N GLU A 97 6.60 -0.48 6.85
CA GLU A 97 7.62 -0.33 5.81
C GLU A 97 7.29 -1.21 4.58
N THR A 98 7.33 -0.62 3.39
CA THR A 98 7.00 -1.24 2.11
C THR A 98 7.75 -0.51 0.99
N ASP A 99 8.04 -1.19 -0.12
CA ASP A 99 8.67 -0.58 -1.30
C ASP A 99 7.64 0.18 -2.17
N VAL A 100 6.35 -0.12 -2.02
CA VAL A 100 5.27 0.44 -2.83
C VAL A 100 3.99 0.57 -2.00
N GLY A 101 3.34 1.73 -2.10
CA GLY A 101 2.03 1.97 -1.50
C GLY A 101 0.91 1.41 -2.36
N VAL A 102 -0.30 1.34 -1.80
CA VAL A 102 -1.49 1.07 -2.62
C VAL A 102 -1.74 2.21 -3.62
N LEU A 103 -1.56 3.46 -3.16
CA LEU A 103 -1.67 4.66 -3.98
C LEU A 103 -0.29 5.10 -4.49
N SER A 104 -0.29 5.95 -5.53
CA SER A 104 0.95 6.51 -6.08
C SER A 104 1.67 7.41 -5.09
N GLY A 105 3.00 7.43 -5.17
CA GLY A 105 3.81 8.49 -4.55
C GLY A 105 3.46 9.88 -5.10
N ILE A 106 3.86 10.94 -4.39
CA ILE A 106 3.46 12.32 -4.72
C ILE A 106 3.91 12.78 -6.12
N ASP A 107 5.03 12.26 -6.61
CA ASP A 107 5.57 12.51 -7.94
C ASP A 107 5.17 11.43 -8.96
N GLY A 108 4.25 10.54 -8.58
CA GLY A 108 3.84 9.36 -9.35
C GLY A 108 4.81 8.18 -9.27
N THR A 109 5.85 8.26 -8.44
CA THR A 109 6.81 7.17 -8.23
C THR A 109 6.90 6.76 -6.76
N PRO A 110 6.66 5.49 -6.42
CA PRO A 110 6.15 4.43 -7.30
C PRO A 110 4.72 4.71 -7.78
N THR A 111 4.30 4.05 -8.87
CA THR A 111 2.96 4.18 -9.48
C THR A 111 1.83 3.71 -8.55
N GLY A 112 2.13 2.94 -7.50
CA GLY A 112 1.14 2.40 -6.58
C GLY A 112 0.43 1.17 -7.14
N ILE A 113 0.13 0.21 -6.26
CA ILE A 113 -0.43 -1.09 -6.66
C ILE A 113 -1.80 -0.92 -7.34
N ALA A 114 -2.65 0.00 -6.87
CA ALA A 114 -4.01 0.16 -7.39
C ALA A 114 -4.04 0.60 -8.87
N GLN A 115 -3.00 1.27 -9.36
CA GLN A 115 -2.92 1.74 -10.75
C GLN A 115 -2.47 0.65 -11.73
N THR A 116 -1.99 -0.50 -11.24
CA THR A 116 -1.64 -1.66 -12.08
C THR A 116 -2.78 -2.67 -12.19
N LEU A 117 -3.89 -2.43 -11.49
CA LEU A 117 -5.09 -3.24 -11.59
C LEU A 117 -5.79 -3.03 -12.92
N ASP A 118 -6.54 -4.05 -13.33
CA ASP A 118 -7.43 -3.93 -14.46
C ASP A 118 -8.52 -2.89 -14.17
N PRO A 119 -8.78 -1.96 -15.10
CA PRO A 119 -9.80 -0.93 -14.88
C PRO A 119 -11.19 -1.55 -14.71
N ASN A 120 -11.79 -1.33 -13.55
CA ASN A 120 -13.21 -1.53 -13.33
C ASN A 120 -13.81 -0.30 -12.62
N GLU A 121 -15.13 -0.12 -12.72
CA GLU A 121 -15.79 1.10 -12.24
C GLU A 121 -15.68 1.29 -10.71
N CYS A 122 -15.55 0.20 -9.95
CA CYS A 122 -15.41 0.27 -8.50
C CYS A 122 -13.97 0.56 -8.07
N ILE A 123 -12.94 0.06 -8.77
CA ILE A 123 -11.54 0.43 -8.50
C ILE A 123 -11.35 1.93 -8.80
N GLU A 124 -11.86 2.42 -9.92
CA GLU A 124 -11.79 3.85 -10.26
C GLU A 124 -12.51 4.72 -9.22
N ARG A 125 -13.72 4.32 -8.80
CA ARG A 125 -14.54 5.09 -7.87
C ARG A 125 -14.06 4.98 -6.42
N ASP A 126 -13.91 3.76 -5.92
CA ASP A 126 -13.80 3.50 -4.49
C ASP A 126 -12.34 3.44 -4.03
N VAL A 127 -11.44 2.87 -4.83
CA VAL A 127 -10.01 2.77 -4.48
C VAL A 127 -9.28 4.05 -4.89
N LEU A 128 -9.38 4.43 -6.16
CA LEU A 128 -8.65 5.56 -6.72
C LEU A 128 -9.36 6.90 -6.48
N GLY A 129 -10.69 6.94 -6.47
CA GLY A 129 -11.42 8.21 -6.35
C GLY A 129 -11.32 9.11 -7.59
N GLY A 130 -11.10 8.52 -8.76
CA GLY A 130 -10.88 9.24 -10.03
C GLY A 130 -9.49 9.00 -10.63
N SER A 131 -9.10 9.86 -11.59
CA SER A 131 -7.85 9.67 -12.33
C SER A 131 -6.64 10.20 -11.55
N TRP A 132 -5.62 9.37 -11.38
CA TRP A 132 -4.33 9.74 -10.76
C TRP A 132 -3.32 10.30 -11.76
N THR A 133 -3.77 11.12 -12.71
CA THR A 133 -2.88 11.73 -13.71
C THR A 133 -1.97 12.81 -13.14
N ASP A 134 -2.36 13.41 -12.01
CA ASP A 134 -1.57 14.33 -11.20
C ASP A 134 -1.65 13.90 -9.72
N PRO A 135 -0.82 12.92 -9.29
CA PRO A 135 -0.84 12.42 -7.92
C PRO A 135 -0.63 13.51 -6.87
N ALA A 136 0.18 14.54 -7.18
CA ALA A 136 0.40 15.66 -6.27
C ALA A 136 -0.90 16.42 -6.00
N ALA A 137 -1.67 16.72 -7.05
CA ALA A 137 -2.97 17.38 -6.90
C ALA A 137 -3.98 16.54 -6.12
N GLU A 138 -3.96 15.22 -6.28
CA GLU A 138 -4.82 14.31 -5.50
C GLU A 138 -4.43 14.33 -4.01
N TRP A 139 -3.14 14.22 -3.68
CA TRP A 139 -2.66 14.30 -2.30
C TRP A 139 -2.87 15.68 -1.65
N ASP A 140 -2.83 16.75 -2.43
CA ASP A 140 -3.14 18.10 -1.94
C ASP A 140 -4.59 18.20 -1.47
N LYS A 141 -5.55 17.58 -2.18
CA LYS A 141 -6.96 17.52 -1.74
C LYS A 141 -7.09 16.85 -0.38
N MET A 142 -6.40 15.71 -0.19
CA MET A 142 -6.35 15.01 1.09
C MET A 142 -5.78 15.89 2.20
N THR A 143 -4.65 16.55 1.94
CA THR A 143 -3.99 17.39 2.93
C THR A 143 -4.86 18.58 3.34
N VAL A 144 -5.55 19.22 2.37
CA VAL A 144 -6.52 20.28 2.64
C VAL A 144 -7.69 19.76 3.49
N ALA A 145 -8.27 18.62 3.13
CA ALA A 145 -9.38 18.04 3.90
C ALA A 145 -8.97 17.72 5.34
N ILE A 146 -7.78 17.12 5.55
CA ILE A 146 -7.25 16.84 6.89
C ILE A 146 -7.07 18.14 7.69
N ALA A 147 -6.49 19.18 7.08
CA ALA A 147 -6.23 20.46 7.74
C ALA A 147 -7.52 21.23 8.12
N GLU A 148 -8.61 21.05 7.36
CA GLU A 148 -9.90 21.69 7.62
C GLU A 148 -10.83 20.87 8.54
N TRP A 149 -10.43 19.63 8.86
CA TRP A 149 -11.24 18.74 9.67
C TRP A 149 -11.35 19.23 11.11
N THR A 150 -12.55 19.13 11.68
CA THR A 150 -12.79 19.24 13.12
C THR A 150 -13.92 18.28 13.50
N PRO A 151 -14.13 17.98 14.79
CA PRO A 151 -15.29 17.17 15.23
C PRO A 151 -16.66 17.71 14.74
N ASP A 152 -16.79 19.04 14.62
CA ASP A 152 -18.02 19.69 14.14
C ASP A 152 -18.04 19.91 12.61
N ASN A 153 -16.94 19.62 11.90
CA ASN A 153 -16.77 19.77 10.45
C ASN A 153 -16.02 18.57 9.87
N ASN A 154 -16.73 17.46 9.68
CA ASN A 154 -16.14 16.26 9.10
C ASN A 154 -15.94 16.41 7.58
N THR A 155 -14.71 16.65 7.15
CA THR A 155 -14.28 16.78 5.76
C THR A 155 -13.92 15.46 5.09
N MET A 156 -13.76 14.35 5.83
CA MET A 156 -13.35 13.06 5.24
C MET A 156 -14.28 12.57 4.10
N PRO A 157 -15.61 12.77 4.16
CA PRO A 157 -16.50 12.41 3.05
C PRO A 157 -16.27 13.17 1.74
N THR A 158 -15.50 14.26 1.76
CA THR A 158 -15.15 15.03 0.55
C THR A 158 -13.99 14.42 -0.23
N LEU A 159 -13.27 13.46 0.34
CA LEU A 159 -12.23 12.71 -0.33
C LEU A 159 -12.85 11.59 -1.15
N ASP A 160 -12.65 11.59 -2.45
CA ASP A 160 -13.28 10.60 -3.34
C ASP A 160 -12.70 9.19 -3.11
N SER A 161 -11.39 9.07 -2.87
CA SER A 161 -10.73 7.79 -2.57
C SER A 161 -10.99 7.33 -1.13
N HIS A 162 -11.44 6.08 -0.98
CA HIS A 162 -11.55 5.46 0.35
C HIS A 162 -10.19 5.27 1.02
N LEU A 163 -9.12 5.01 0.24
CA LEU A 163 -7.78 4.86 0.79
C LEU A 163 -7.22 6.17 1.35
N MET A 164 -7.51 7.32 0.73
CA MET A 164 -7.17 8.62 1.31
C MET A 164 -7.87 8.88 2.65
N ARG A 165 -9.11 8.37 2.82
CA ARG A 165 -9.82 8.49 4.09
C ARG A 165 -9.16 7.65 5.19
N ILE A 166 -8.61 6.47 4.86
CA ILE A 166 -7.81 5.68 5.82
C ILE A 166 -6.63 6.53 6.31
N VAL A 167 -5.88 7.17 5.40
CA VAL A 167 -4.75 8.05 5.76
C VAL A 167 -5.18 9.24 6.63
N GLY A 168 -6.34 9.83 6.33
CA GLY A 168 -6.93 10.90 7.15
C GLY A 168 -7.23 10.45 8.58
N TRP A 169 -7.94 9.33 8.76
CA TRP A 169 -8.23 8.79 10.08
C TRP A 169 -6.97 8.37 10.84
N SER A 170 -6.00 7.76 10.15
CA SER A 170 -4.70 7.44 10.75
C SER A 170 -3.98 8.70 11.25
N THR A 171 -4.06 9.79 10.49
CA THR A 171 -3.45 11.07 10.88
C THR A 171 -4.06 11.61 12.17
N PHE A 172 -5.40 11.56 12.32
CA PHE A 172 -6.04 11.99 13.57
C PHE A 172 -5.70 11.09 14.75
N THR A 173 -5.48 9.79 14.55
CA THR A 173 -4.99 8.92 15.61
C THR A 173 -3.56 9.22 16.03
N LEU A 174 -2.69 9.56 15.08
CA LEU A 174 -1.31 9.91 15.37
C LEU A 174 -1.20 11.24 16.14
N ASP A 175 -2.18 12.12 15.97
CA ASP A 175 -2.23 13.43 16.65
C ASP A 175 -3.02 13.42 17.99
N THR A 176 -3.77 12.35 18.30
CA THR A 176 -4.55 12.27 19.56
C THR A 176 -3.80 11.56 20.68
N ASP A 177 -4.04 12.01 21.92
CA ASP A 177 -3.60 11.35 23.16
C ASP A 177 -4.74 10.48 23.77
N SER A 178 -5.90 10.41 23.12
CA SER A 178 -7.09 9.71 23.61
C SER A 178 -7.26 8.34 22.95
N LEU A 179 -7.12 7.27 23.75
CA LEU A 179 -7.33 5.90 23.26
C LEU A 179 -8.76 5.66 22.74
N ASP A 180 -9.76 6.30 23.35
CA ASP A 180 -11.15 6.13 22.91
C ASP A 180 -11.39 6.79 21.55
N GLU A 181 -10.84 7.99 21.31
CA GLU A 181 -10.89 8.64 19.99
C GLU A 181 -10.11 7.84 18.95
N ALA A 182 -8.92 7.36 19.31
CA ALA A 182 -8.12 6.54 18.42
C ALA A 182 -8.90 5.30 17.96
N ARG A 183 -9.60 4.60 18.85
CA ARG A 183 -10.41 3.43 18.47
C ARG A 183 -11.64 3.80 17.64
N GLU A 184 -12.25 4.97 17.87
CA GLU A 184 -13.34 5.48 17.04
C GLU A 184 -12.86 5.72 15.60
N TYR A 185 -11.70 6.37 15.42
CA TYR A 185 -11.08 6.58 14.12
C TYR A 185 -10.71 5.27 13.42
N ALA A 186 -10.28 4.24 14.16
CA ALA A 186 -10.05 2.90 13.61
C ALA A 186 -11.34 2.32 13.01
N GLY A 187 -12.48 2.51 13.67
CA GLY A 187 -13.79 2.10 13.17
C GLY A 187 -14.16 2.77 11.84
N HIS A 188 -13.82 4.05 11.70
CA HIS A 188 -13.99 4.76 10.43
C HIS A 188 -13.03 4.26 9.33
N ALA A 189 -11.76 4.03 9.66
CA ALA A 189 -10.79 3.45 8.74
C ALA A 189 -11.24 2.07 8.24
N LYS A 190 -11.76 1.22 9.13
CA LYS A 190 -12.24 -0.14 8.81
C LYS A 190 -13.31 -0.14 7.72
N LEU A 191 -14.28 0.77 7.80
CA LEU A 191 -15.32 0.93 6.77
C LEU A 191 -14.71 1.16 5.38
N HIS A 192 -13.61 1.91 5.31
CA HIS A 192 -12.97 2.25 4.04
C HIS A 192 -12.05 1.14 3.52
N VAL A 193 -11.46 0.35 4.43
CA VAL A 193 -10.79 -0.91 4.06
C VAL A 193 -11.78 -1.87 3.42
N ASP A 194 -12.94 -2.08 4.04
CA ASP A 194 -13.98 -3.01 3.55
C ASP A 194 -14.46 -2.63 2.15
N VAL A 195 -14.79 -1.35 1.93
CA VAL A 195 -15.23 -0.86 0.62
C VAL A 195 -14.14 -1.03 -0.43
N SER A 196 -12.87 -0.80 -0.09
CA SER A 196 -11.74 -0.95 -1.01
C SER A 196 -11.47 -2.41 -1.38
N LEU A 197 -11.67 -3.35 -0.45
CA LEU A 197 -11.56 -4.80 -0.72
C LEU A 197 -12.71 -5.31 -1.61
N ASP A 198 -13.92 -4.80 -1.39
CA ASP A 198 -15.10 -5.17 -2.17
C ASP A 198 -15.02 -4.71 -3.64
N ALA A 199 -14.25 -3.65 -3.93
CA ALA A 199 -14.08 -3.09 -5.28
C ALA A 199 -13.46 -4.07 -6.30
N LEU A 200 -12.78 -5.14 -5.84
CA LEU A 200 -12.27 -6.21 -6.72
C LEU A 200 -13.38 -7.11 -7.29
N ASN A 201 -14.58 -7.09 -6.71
CA ASN A 201 -15.69 -7.98 -7.08
C ASN A 201 -16.78 -7.27 -7.90
N CYS A 202 -16.37 -6.17 -8.53
CA CYS A 202 -17.13 -5.36 -9.48
C CYS A 202 -16.65 -5.76 -10.89
#